data_AF-D9PG48-F1
#
_entry.id   AF-D9PG48-F1
#
_cell.length_a   1.000
_cell.length_b   1.000
_cell.length_c   1.000
_cell.angle_alpha   90.00
_cell.angle_beta   90.00
_cell.angle_gamma   90.00
#
_symmetry.space_group_name_H-M   'P 1'
#
loop_
_entity.id
_entity.type
_entity.pdbx_description
1 polymer ?
#
loop_
_entity_poly.entity_id
_entity_poly.type
_entity_poly.pdbx_seq_one_letter_code
_entity_poly.pdbx_strand_id
1 'polypeptide(L)'
;MELIKQVEINIDYVLGLIKRYHEDHTKNKELLIDINKAIDSSVELRNKKDLINQFIISLDVKSVVDEDWQKFVGEKKIEELEEIIESENLDKEATYNFINNAFRDGNVATTGTAITKIMLKRPSRFDPDGGYGKKRESILNKLTNFFDRFFDISGREF
;
A
#
# COMPACT_ATOMS: atom_id res chain seq x y z
N MET A 1 -33.83 17.64 -12.35
CA MET A 1 -32.48 17.43 -11.82
C MET A 1 -32.17 15.95 -11.96
N GLU A 2 -31.37 15.57 -12.95
CA GLU A 2 -30.86 14.20 -13.04
C GLU A 2 -29.77 14.00 -11.99
N LEU A 3 -30.02 13.10 -11.05
CA LEU A 3 -28.99 12.52 -10.19
C LEU A 3 -28.09 11.69 -11.09
N ILE A 4 -27.02 12.28 -11.61
CA ILE A 4 -25.91 11.52 -12.18
C ILE A 4 -25.40 10.64 -11.04
N LYS A 5 -25.60 9.32 -11.16
CA LYS A 5 -24.97 8.34 -10.28
C LYS A 5 -23.47 8.58 -10.38
N GLN A 6 -22.89 9.16 -9.33
CA GLN A 6 -21.45 9.30 -9.22
C GLN A 6 -20.92 7.87 -9.05
N VAL A 7 -20.28 7.34 -10.10
CA VAL A 7 -19.58 6.06 -10.00
C VAL A 7 -18.42 6.34 -9.05
N GLU A 8 -18.47 5.71 -7.88
CA GLU A 8 -17.41 5.83 -6.88
C GLU A 8 -16.15 5.15 -7.45
N ILE A 9 -15.10 5.94 -7.68
CA ILE A 9 -13.85 5.44 -8.24
C ILE A 9 -13.06 4.78 -7.10
N ASN A 10 -13.14 3.46 -7.02
CA ASN A 10 -12.46 2.62 -6.04
C ASN A 10 -11.56 1.57 -6.72
N ILE A 11 -10.93 0.69 -5.93
CA ILE A 11 -10.02 -0.32 -6.47
C ILE A 11 -10.75 -1.33 -7.37
N ASP A 12 -11.95 -1.77 -7.01
CA ASP A 12 -12.74 -2.73 -7.80
C ASP A 12 -13.08 -2.18 -9.19
N TYR A 13 -13.41 -0.89 -9.26
CA TYR A 13 -13.65 -0.21 -10.53
C TYR A 13 -12.41 -0.22 -11.41
N VAL A 14 -11.24 0.09 -10.85
CA VAL A 14 -9.97 0.06 -11.60
C VAL A 14 -9.62 -1.35 -12.03
N LEU A 15 -9.78 -2.37 -11.17
CA LEU A 15 -9.59 -3.77 -11.54
C LEU A 15 -10.52 -4.20 -12.68
N GLY A 16 -11.77 -3.71 -12.69
CA GLY A 16 -12.70 -3.92 -13.80
C GLY A 16 -12.22 -3.32 -15.12
N LEU A 17 -11.60 -2.13 -15.10
CA LEU A 17 -10.98 -1.55 -16.28
C LEU A 17 -9.75 -2.34 -16.74
N ILE A 18 -8.94 -2.83 -15.80
CA ILE A 18 -7.77 -3.65 -16.09
C ILE A 18 -8.18 -4.98 -16.73
N LYS A 19 -9.26 -5.63 -16.25
CA LYS A 19 -9.82 -6.83 -16.89
C LYS A 19 -10.18 -6.58 -18.34
N ARG A 20 -10.90 -5.50 -18.64
CA ARG A 20 -11.27 -5.14 -20.02
C ARG A 20 -10.04 -4.86 -20.87
N TYR A 21 -9.04 -4.18 -20.31
CA TYR A 21 -7.77 -3.93 -21.00
C TYR A 21 -7.01 -5.23 -21.29
N HIS A 22 -7.08 -6.20 -20.38
CA HIS A 22 -6.47 -7.51 -20.53
C HIS A 22 -7.19 -8.39 -21.55
N GLU A 23 -8.53 -8.41 -21.53
CA GLU A 23 -9.39 -9.14 -22.48
C GLU A 23 -9.18 -8.68 -23.93
N ASP A 24 -8.89 -7.39 -24.15
CA ASP A 24 -8.55 -6.85 -25.48
C ASP A 24 -7.08 -7.07 -25.87
N HIS A 25 -6.40 -8.04 -25.23
CA HIS A 25 -5.00 -8.38 -25.44
C HIS A 25 -4.07 -7.16 -25.40
N THR A 26 -4.30 -6.25 -24.44
CA THR A 26 -3.46 -5.08 -24.15
C THR A 26 -3.24 -4.11 -25.33
N LYS A 27 -4.11 -4.15 -26.36
CA LYS A 27 -3.99 -3.30 -27.56
C LYS A 27 -4.59 -1.90 -27.39
N ASN A 28 -5.63 -1.77 -26.58
CA ASN A 28 -6.33 -0.51 -26.42
C ASN A 28 -5.62 0.45 -25.44
N LYS A 29 -4.81 1.35 -26.00
CA LYS A 29 -4.12 2.40 -25.26
C LYS A 29 -5.06 3.44 -24.65
N GLU A 30 -6.29 3.57 -25.13
CA GLU A 30 -7.29 4.47 -24.54
C GLU A 30 -7.73 3.96 -23.16
N LEU A 31 -7.88 2.65 -22.99
CA LEU A 31 -8.18 2.05 -21.68
C LEU A 31 -7.06 2.31 -20.66
N LEU A 32 -5.78 2.28 -21.06
CA LEU A 32 -4.69 2.66 -20.18
C LEU A 32 -4.78 4.13 -19.74
N ILE A 33 -5.17 5.03 -20.64
CA ILE A 33 -5.38 6.45 -20.31
C ILE A 33 -6.52 6.59 -19.31
N ASP A 34 -7.62 5.85 -19.51
CA ASP A 34 -8.78 5.90 -18.62
C ASP A 34 -8.50 5.30 -17.24
N ILE A 35 -7.72 4.21 -17.17
CA ILE A 35 -7.21 3.66 -15.90
C ILE A 35 -6.39 4.72 -15.16
N ASN A 36 -5.44 5.37 -15.84
CA ASN A 36 -4.61 6.41 -15.22
C ASN A 36 -5.45 7.61 -14.75
N LYS A 37 -6.42 8.05 -15.55
CA LYS A 37 -7.35 9.12 -15.15
C LYS A 37 -8.19 8.74 -13.93
N ALA A 38 -8.67 7.49 -13.87
CA ALA A 38 -9.44 6.99 -12.74
C ALA A 38 -8.58 7.02 -11.46
N ILE A 39 -7.35 6.50 -11.53
CA ILE A 39 -6.40 6.53 -10.42
C ILE A 39 -6.10 7.97 -9.99
N ASP A 40 -5.83 8.87 -10.94
CA ASP A 40 -5.50 10.27 -10.64
C ASP A 40 -6.70 11.06 -10.10
N SER A 41 -7.92 10.59 -10.30
CA SER A 41 -9.14 11.25 -9.80
C SER A 41 -9.47 10.89 -8.34
N SER A 42 -8.87 9.82 -7.79
CA SER A 42 -9.14 9.36 -6.42
C SER A 42 -7.89 9.49 -5.55
N VAL A 43 -8.00 10.24 -4.45
CA VAL A 43 -6.89 10.44 -3.50
C VAL A 43 -6.38 9.10 -2.98
N GLU A 44 -7.31 8.19 -2.68
CA GLU A 44 -7.00 6.84 -2.20
C GLU A 44 -6.29 5.99 -3.26
N LEU A 45 -6.52 6.20 -4.55
CA LEU A 45 -5.84 5.40 -5.58
C LEU A 45 -4.47 5.99 -5.96
N ARG A 46 -4.26 7.29 -5.75
CA ARG A 46 -2.98 7.94 -6.06
C ARG A 46 -1.80 7.33 -5.31
N ASN A 47 -1.97 6.93 -4.05
CA ASN A 47 -0.91 6.28 -3.26
C ASN A 47 -0.62 4.82 -3.69
N LYS A 48 -1.46 4.24 -4.55
CA LYS A 48 -1.38 2.89 -5.11
C LYS A 48 -1.04 2.87 -6.61
N LYS A 49 -0.87 4.04 -7.24
CA LYS A 49 -0.72 4.18 -8.70
C LYS A 49 0.40 3.34 -9.28
N ASP A 50 1.57 3.37 -8.64
CA ASP A 50 2.72 2.60 -9.08
C ASP A 50 2.51 1.08 -8.91
N LEU A 51 1.82 0.65 -7.85
CA LEU A 51 1.48 -0.75 -7.62
C LEU A 51 0.53 -1.27 -8.71
N ILE A 52 -0.48 -0.47 -9.05
CA ILE A 52 -1.42 -0.79 -10.14
C ILE A 52 -0.69 -0.83 -11.50
N ASN A 53 0.20 0.12 -11.76
CA ASN A 53 0.97 0.15 -13.01
C ASN A 53 1.92 -1.06 -13.12
N GLN A 54 2.62 -1.41 -12.03
CA GLN A 54 3.47 -2.61 -11.99
C GLN A 54 2.65 -3.87 -12.23
N PHE A 55 1.46 -3.97 -11.64
CA PHE A 55 0.56 -5.09 -11.87
C PHE A 55 0.15 -5.21 -13.34
N ILE A 56 -0.27 -4.11 -13.98
CA ILE A 56 -0.63 -4.09 -15.40
C ILE A 56 0.53 -4.59 -16.28
N ILE A 57 1.77 -4.22 -15.94
CA ILE A 57 2.97 -4.68 -16.66
C ILE A 57 3.25 -6.17 -16.42
N SER A 58 2.92 -6.69 -15.24
CA SER A 58 3.14 -8.09 -14.87
C SER A 58 2.12 -9.08 -15.46
N LEU A 59 0.98 -8.59 -15.98
CA LEU A 59 -0.08 -9.45 -16.52
C LEU A 59 0.36 -10.16 -17.81
N ASP A 60 0.13 -11.48 -17.86
CA ASP A 60 0.31 -12.33 -19.04
C ASP A 60 -1.06 -12.74 -19.59
N VAL A 61 -1.17 -13.17 -20.85
CA VAL A 61 -2.40 -13.54 -21.58
C VAL A 61 -3.27 -14.59 -20.86
N LYS A 62 -2.70 -15.33 -19.92
CA LYS A 62 -3.41 -16.35 -19.11
C LYS A 62 -3.82 -15.86 -17.72
N SER A 63 -3.50 -14.62 -17.38
CA SER A 63 -3.71 -14.07 -16.06
C SER A 63 -5.19 -13.98 -15.71
N VAL A 64 -5.53 -14.41 -14.50
CA VAL A 64 -6.83 -14.19 -13.90
C VAL A 64 -6.69 -12.97 -13.01
N VAL A 65 -7.10 -11.81 -13.52
CA VAL A 65 -6.81 -10.49 -12.91
C VAL A 65 -7.13 -10.43 -11.43
N ASP A 66 -8.26 -11.00 -10.97
CA ASP A 66 -8.62 -10.98 -9.54
C ASP A 66 -7.64 -11.78 -8.67
N GLU A 67 -7.33 -13.01 -9.08
CA GLU A 67 -6.45 -13.90 -8.32
C GLU A 67 -5.00 -13.41 -8.35
N ASP A 68 -4.55 -12.98 -9.52
CA ASP A 68 -3.19 -12.49 -9.71
C ASP A 68 -2.99 -11.15 -9.01
N TRP A 69 -4.02 -10.30 -8.92
CA TRP A 69 -3.97 -9.08 -8.11
C TRP A 69 -3.77 -9.41 -6.63
N GLN A 70 -4.54 -10.34 -6.08
CA GLN A 70 -4.39 -10.71 -4.66
C GLN A 70 -3.01 -11.29 -4.35
N LYS A 71 -2.48 -12.14 -5.23
CA LYS A 71 -1.11 -12.68 -5.11
C LYS A 71 -0.06 -11.57 -5.21
N PHE A 72 -0.18 -10.71 -6.23
CA PHE A 72 0.75 -9.60 -6.46
C PHE A 72 0.78 -8.63 -5.27
N VAL A 73 -0.39 -8.26 -4.75
CA VAL A 73 -0.52 -7.41 -3.57
C VAL A 73 0.11 -8.09 -2.34
N GLY A 74 -0.14 -9.39 -2.14
CA GLY A 74 0.46 -10.14 -1.04
C GLY A 74 1.99 -10.16 -1.09
N GLU A 75 2.57 -10.42 -2.27
CA GLU A 75 4.03 -10.41 -2.47
C GLU A 75 4.61 -9.00 -2.25
N LYS A 76 4.00 -7.97 -2.86
CA LYS A 76 4.46 -6.58 -2.70
C LYS A 76 4.34 -6.05 -1.28
N LYS A 77 3.30 -6.46 -0.55
CA LYS A 77 3.10 -6.14 0.86
C LYS A 77 4.26 -6.66 1.71
N ILE A 78 4.76 -7.86 1.44
CA ILE A 78 5.91 -8.44 2.15
C ILE A 78 7.20 -7.73 1.73
N GLU A 79 7.42 -7.56 0.43
CA GLU A 79 8.61 -6.91 -0.13
C GLU A 79 8.80 -5.48 0.42
N GLU A 80 7.78 -4.64 0.35
CA GLU A 80 7.84 -3.25 0.84
C GLU A 80 8.03 -3.20 2.37
N LEU A 81 7.47 -4.14 3.14
CA LEU A 81 7.68 -4.18 4.58
C LEU A 81 9.14 -4.53 4.93
N GLU A 82 9.72 -5.51 4.25
CA GLU A 82 11.13 -5.88 4.43
C GLU A 82 12.06 -4.69 4.09
N GLU A 83 11.78 -3.95 3.00
CA GLU A 83 12.53 -2.74 2.66
C GLU A 83 12.45 -1.66 3.76
N ILE A 84 11.28 -1.48 4.38
CA ILE A 84 11.13 -0.56 5.51
C ILE A 84 11.95 -1.05 6.72
N ILE A 85 11.89 -2.35 7.02
CA ILE A 85 12.64 -2.96 8.13
C ILE A 85 14.15 -2.78 7.93
N GLU A 86 14.66 -3.05 6.73
CA GLU A 86 16.07 -2.89 6.41
C GLU A 86 16.50 -1.42 6.41
N SER A 87 15.75 -0.54 5.74
CA SER A 87 16.10 0.88 5.62
C SER A 87 16.11 1.62 6.96
N GLU A 88 15.22 1.27 7.87
CA GLU A 88 15.13 1.88 9.21
C GLU A 88 15.88 1.07 10.28
N ASN A 89 16.42 -0.10 9.92
CA ASN A 89 17.08 -1.05 10.82
C ASN A 89 16.19 -1.40 12.02
N LEU A 90 15.01 -1.93 11.71
CA LEU A 90 13.98 -2.33 12.67
C LEU A 90 14.13 -3.80 13.06
N ASP A 91 13.51 -4.15 14.20
CA ASP A 91 13.37 -5.53 14.61
C ASP A 91 12.30 -6.20 13.74
N LYS A 92 12.70 -7.22 12.98
CA LYS A 92 11.83 -7.88 12.02
C LYS A 92 10.59 -8.46 12.68
N GLU A 93 10.77 -9.31 13.69
CA GLU A 93 9.66 -10.01 14.35
C GLU A 93 8.69 -9.02 15.02
N ALA A 94 9.21 -8.03 15.73
CA ALA A 94 8.39 -7.02 16.37
C ALA A 94 7.66 -6.13 15.35
N THR A 95 8.28 -5.83 14.20
CA THR A 95 7.65 -5.02 13.14
C THR A 95 6.52 -5.78 12.45
N TYR A 96 6.71 -7.06 12.16
CA TYR A 96 5.65 -7.93 11.63
C TYR A 96 4.46 -7.99 12.59
N ASN A 97 4.72 -8.19 13.88
CA ASN A 97 3.67 -8.17 14.90
C ASN A 97 2.98 -6.81 15.00
N PHE A 98 3.74 -5.71 14.90
CA PHE A 98 3.18 -4.35 14.93
C PHE A 98 2.21 -4.12 13.76
N ILE A 99 2.61 -4.49 12.54
CA ILE A 99 1.81 -4.32 11.34
C ILE A 99 0.59 -5.25 11.35
N ASN A 100 0.75 -6.52 11.74
CA ASN A 100 -0.38 -7.44 11.88
C ASN A 100 -1.45 -6.89 12.86
N ASN A 101 -1.02 -6.33 14.00
CA ASN A 101 -1.95 -5.66 14.91
C ASN A 101 -2.62 -4.45 14.25
N ALA A 102 -1.89 -3.63 13.49
CA ALA A 102 -2.48 -2.49 12.79
C ALA A 102 -3.55 -2.90 11.77
N PHE A 103 -3.30 -3.94 10.98
CA PHE A 103 -4.26 -4.51 10.01
C PHE A 103 -5.49 -5.11 10.70
N ARG A 104 -5.28 -5.81 11.82
CA ARG A 104 -6.39 -6.35 12.62
C ARG A 104 -7.25 -5.24 13.22
N ASP A 105 -6.61 -4.23 13.79
CA ASP A 105 -7.27 -3.16 14.56
C ASP A 105 -7.81 -2.05 13.63
N GLY A 106 -7.36 -2.02 12.37
CA GLY A 106 -7.79 -1.08 11.33
C GLY A 106 -7.13 0.29 11.43
N ASN A 107 -6.06 0.43 12.22
CA ASN A 107 -5.29 1.65 12.34
C ASN A 107 -3.85 1.40 12.81
N VAL A 108 -2.93 2.28 12.40
CA VAL A 108 -1.55 2.25 12.92
C VAL A 108 -1.50 2.89 14.30
N ALA A 109 -0.94 2.15 15.28
CA ALA A 109 -0.74 2.66 16.63
C ALA A 109 0.34 3.76 16.64
N THR A 110 -0.11 5.01 16.55
CA THR A 110 0.76 6.21 16.54
C THR A 110 1.20 6.65 17.95
N THR A 111 0.45 6.23 18.97
CA THR A 111 0.67 6.58 20.37
C THR A 111 1.25 5.41 21.18
N GLY A 112 1.81 5.72 22.35
CA GLY A 112 2.41 4.72 23.23
C GLY A 112 3.81 4.28 22.82
N THR A 113 4.21 3.10 23.29
CA THR A 113 5.60 2.58 23.18
C THR A 113 5.76 1.52 22.10
N ALA A 114 4.73 1.25 21.29
CA ALA A 114 4.75 0.17 20.31
C ALA A 114 5.86 0.37 19.26
N ILE A 115 5.98 1.58 18.70
CA ILE A 115 7.09 1.97 17.82
C ILE A 115 8.46 1.88 18.53
N THR A 116 8.51 2.13 19.84
CA THR A 116 9.77 1.99 20.59
C THR A 116 10.23 0.54 20.71
N LYS A 117 9.30 -0.42 20.66
CA LYS A 117 9.61 -1.86 20.75
C LYS A 117 10.23 -2.40 19.46
N ILE A 118 9.89 -1.83 18.31
CA ILE A 118 10.41 -2.26 17.00
C ILE A 118 11.78 -1.64 16.66
N MET A 119 12.24 -0.65 17.43
CA MET A 119 13.55 -0.02 17.22
C MET A 119 14.68 -0.85 17.84
N LEU A 120 15.54 -1.45 17.01
CA LEU A 120 16.73 -2.18 17.47
C LEU A 120 17.73 -1.27 18.18
N LYS A 121 17.99 -0.10 17.59
CA LYS A 121 18.90 0.90 18.15
C LYS A 121 18.13 2.17 18.46
N ARG A 122 18.14 2.55 19.74
CA ARG A 122 17.55 3.81 20.20
C ARG A 122 18.62 4.90 20.11
N PRO A 123 18.42 5.95 19.30
CA PRO A 123 19.23 7.15 19.40
C PRO A 123 19.17 7.69 20.84
N SER A 124 20.23 8.39 21.26
CA SER A 124 20.20 9.04 22.57
C SER A 124 18.98 9.96 22.66
N ARG A 125 18.24 9.87 23.78
CA ARG A 125 17.13 10.79 24.07
C ARG A 125 17.61 12.22 24.34
N PHE A 126 18.90 12.39 24.59
CA PHE A 126 19.56 13.66 24.88
C PHE A 126 20.40 14.15 23.70
N ASP A 127 20.19 13.57 22.51
CA ASP A 127 20.84 14.06 21.30
C ASP A 127 20.32 15.47 20.99
N PRO A 128 21.19 16.50 20.91
CA PRO A 128 20.78 17.89 20.75
C PRO A 128 20.00 18.13 19.46
N ASP A 129 20.13 17.26 18.46
CA ASP A 129 19.42 17.35 17.18
C ASP A 129 18.02 16.70 17.20
N GLY A 130 17.60 16.12 18.33
CA GLY A 130 16.30 15.45 18.45
C GLY A 130 16.20 14.13 17.68
N GLY A 131 17.34 13.44 17.48
CA GLY A 131 17.46 12.25 16.62
C GLY A 131 16.47 11.11 16.94
N TYR A 132 16.12 10.91 18.21
CA TYR A 132 15.09 9.93 18.60
C TYR A 132 13.70 10.31 18.06
N GLY A 133 13.31 11.59 18.17
CA GLY A 133 12.02 12.08 17.70
C GLY A 133 11.91 11.97 16.19
N LYS A 134 12.93 12.44 15.47
CA LYS A 134 12.99 12.37 14.00
C LYS A 134 12.93 10.94 13.48
N LYS A 135 13.68 10.01 14.10
CA LYS A 135 13.66 8.60 13.69
C LYS A 135 12.29 7.95 13.96
N ARG A 136 11.69 8.25 15.12
CA ARG A 136 10.34 7.76 15.44
C ARG A 136 9.30 8.25 14.42
N GLU A 137 9.36 9.52 14.07
CA GLU A 137 8.45 10.12 13.10
C GLU A 137 8.66 9.54 11.70
N SER A 138 9.91 9.35 11.26
CA SER A 138 10.24 8.67 9.99
C SER A 138 9.62 7.28 9.90
N ILE A 139 9.87 6.43 10.91
CA ILE A 139 9.33 5.07 10.97
C ILE A 139 7.81 5.10 10.97
N LEU A 140 7.21 5.97 11.78
CA LEU A 140 5.76 6.08 11.84
C LEU A 140 5.17 6.48 10.49
N ASN A 141 5.73 7.49 9.83
CA ASN A 141 5.25 7.94 8.53
C ASN A 141 5.37 6.83 7.47
N LYS A 142 6.49 6.09 7.45
CA LYS A 142 6.68 4.95 6.54
C LYS A 142 5.65 3.84 6.77
N LEU A 143 5.45 3.43 8.04
CA LEU A 143 4.51 2.36 8.38
C LEU A 143 3.05 2.78 8.20
N THR A 144 2.71 4.05 8.45
CA THR A 144 1.39 4.60 8.15
C THR A 144 1.13 4.62 6.65
N ASN A 145 2.07 5.13 5.85
CA ASN A 145 1.93 5.11 4.40
C ASN A 145 1.80 3.68 3.85
N PHE A 146 2.57 2.74 4.39
CA PHE A 146 2.43 1.31 4.07
C PHE A 146 1.03 0.79 4.41
N PHE A 147 0.54 1.08 5.61
CA PHE A 147 -0.81 0.69 6.02
C PHE A 147 -1.88 1.26 5.10
N ASP A 148 -1.89 2.58 4.86
CA ASP A 148 -2.88 3.26 3.99
C ASP A 148 -2.81 2.76 2.53
N ARG A 149 -1.64 2.31 2.10
CA ARG A 149 -1.43 1.75 0.76
C ARG A 149 -2.04 0.35 0.62
N PHE A 150 -1.93 -0.49 1.65
CA PHE A 150 -2.29 -1.91 1.55
C PHE A 150 -3.60 -2.31 2.25
N PHE A 151 -4.07 -1.54 3.24
CA PHE A 151 -5.23 -1.89 4.06
C PHE A 151 -6.51 -2.05 3.23
N ASP A 152 -6.81 -1.10 2.34
CA ASP A 152 -8.03 -1.13 1.54
C ASP A 152 -8.06 -2.28 0.51
N ILE A 153 -6.89 -2.78 0.11
CA ILE A 153 -6.76 -3.76 -0.98
C ILE A 153 -6.50 -5.19 -0.51
N SER A 154 -6.03 -5.36 0.73
CA SER A 154 -5.79 -6.67 1.35
C SER A 154 -6.68 -6.94 2.57
N GLY A 155 -7.47 -5.96 3.00
CA GLY A 155 -8.39 -6.10 4.12
C GLY A 155 -7.67 -6.22 5.46
N ARG A 156 -8.23 -7.03 6.37
CA ARG A 156 -7.71 -7.18 7.75
C ARG A 156 -6.64 -8.26 7.89
N GLU A 157 -6.28 -8.94 6.81
CA GLU A 157 -5.36 -10.07 6.85
C GLU A 157 -3.94 -9.61 6.49
N PHE A 158 -3.04 -9.74 7.45
CA PHE A 158 -1.62 -9.49 7.25
C PHE A 158 -0.84 -10.79 7.04
#